data_AF-T0JFN7-F1
#
_entry.id   AF-T0JFN7-F1
#
_cell.length_a   1.000
_cell.length_b   1.000
_cell.length_c   1.000
_cell.angle_alpha   90.00
_cell.angle_beta   90.00
_cell.angle_gamma   90.00
#
_symmetry.space_group_name_H-M   'P 1'
#
loop_
_entity.id
_entity.type
_entity.pdbx_description
1 polymer ?
#
loop_
_entity_poly.entity_id
_entity_poly.type
_entity_poly.pdbx_seq_one_letter_code
_entity_poly.pdbx_strand_id
1 'polypeptide(L)'
;MRSRVLILAVAFFLLLFMALYFLINPSYEKSLKAKYYYEIGEYKEALVFAKEAFSMDIYNRMASTVMAQSITSLKYVTYIEEARAFMQDINKIATHEVISNADKAKIRTICEIMISSYKKLAPSVVTDKELVKQAAKYHKDFEKLLEKVSK
;
A
#
# COMPACT_ATOMS: atom_id res chain seq x y z
N MET A 1 -34.24 -38.01 17.99
CA MET A 1 -33.31 -38.21 16.85
C MET A 1 -33.73 -37.41 15.60
N ARG A 2 -35.01 -37.44 15.18
CA ARG A 2 -35.53 -36.74 13.98
C ARG A 2 -35.24 -35.23 13.93
N SER A 3 -35.38 -34.53 15.07
CA SER A 3 -35.08 -33.09 15.16
C SER A 3 -33.59 -32.75 15.06
N ARG A 4 -32.68 -33.61 15.59
CA ARG A 4 -31.22 -33.39 15.46
C ARG A 4 -30.75 -33.52 14.01
N VAL A 5 -31.26 -34.52 13.29
CA VAL A 5 -30.98 -34.71 11.85
C VAL A 5 -31.54 -33.54 11.03
N LEU A 6 -32.74 -33.06 11.36
CA LEU A 6 -33.33 -31.88 10.72
C LEU A 6 -32.46 -30.64 10.92
N ILE A 7 -32.00 -30.37 12.15
CA ILE A 7 -31.14 -29.21 12.45
C ILE A 7 -29.83 -29.29 11.67
N LEU A 8 -29.19 -30.46 11.62
CA LEU A 8 -27.96 -30.67 10.84
C LEU A 8 -28.19 -30.47 9.34
N ALA A 9 -29.30 -30.99 8.80
CA ALA A 9 -29.66 -30.80 7.39
C ALA A 9 -29.88 -29.31 7.06
N VAL A 10 -30.63 -28.59 7.90
CA VAL A 10 -30.87 -27.14 7.72
C VAL A 10 -29.56 -26.36 7.80
N ALA A 11 -28.69 -26.66 8.77
CA ALA A 11 -27.39 -26.03 8.89
C ALA A 11 -26.52 -26.27 7.63
N PHE A 12 -26.51 -27.50 7.12
CA PHE A 12 -25.80 -27.83 5.88
C PHE A 12 -26.34 -27.04 4.69
N PHE A 13 -27.66 -26.96 4.51
CA PHE A 13 -28.26 -26.18 3.41
C PHE A 13 -27.99 -24.68 3.53
N LEU A 14 -27.97 -24.12 4.74
CA LEU A 14 -27.58 -22.73 4.97
C LEU A 14 -26.12 -22.49 4.55
N LEU A 15 -25.20 -23.37 4.94
CA LEU A 15 -23.79 -23.28 4.52
C LEU A 15 -23.64 -23.42 3.00
N LEU A 16 -24.38 -24.35 2.38
CA LEU A 16 -24.39 -24.53 0.92
C LEU A 16 -24.87 -23.26 0.21
N PHE A 17 -25.95 -22.64 0.71
CA PHE A 17 -26.50 -21.41 0.15
C PHE A 17 -25.51 -20.24 0.27
N MET A 18 -24.82 -20.11 1.42
CA MET A 18 -23.77 -19.11 1.60
C MET A 18 -22.59 -19.32 0.64
N ALA A 19 -22.16 -20.57 0.44
CA ALA A 19 -21.08 -20.87 -0.49
C ALA A 19 -21.47 -20.57 -1.95
N LEU A 20 -22.68 -20.93 -2.37
CA LEU A 20 -23.20 -20.60 -3.70
C LEU A 20 -23.31 -19.10 -3.91
N TYR A 21 -23.81 -18.36 -2.91
CA TYR A 21 -23.87 -16.90 -2.97
C TYR A 21 -22.49 -16.28 -3.16
N PHE A 22 -21.49 -16.76 -2.41
CA PHE A 22 -20.10 -16.29 -2.54
C PHE A 22 -19.51 -16.58 -3.93
N LEU A 23 -19.84 -17.73 -4.54
CA LEU A 23 -19.32 -18.13 -5.85
C LEU A 23 -19.99 -17.41 -7.04
N ILE A 24 -21.28 -17.06 -6.92
CA ILE A 24 -22.06 -16.44 -8.01
C ILE A 24 -22.01 -14.91 -7.94
N ASN A 25 -21.79 -14.33 -6.75
CA ASN A 25 -21.83 -12.89 -6.59
C ASN A 25 -20.59 -12.22 -7.25
N PRO A 26 -20.79 -11.35 -8.27
CA PRO A 26 -19.69 -10.74 -9.02
C PRO A 26 -18.83 -9.81 -8.17
N SER A 27 -19.36 -9.25 -7.07
CA SER A 27 -18.57 -8.46 -6.12
C SER A 27 -17.48 -9.32 -5.48
N TYR A 28 -17.82 -10.56 -5.08
CA TYR A 28 -16.86 -11.44 -4.43
C TYR A 28 -15.78 -11.92 -5.40
N GLU A 29 -16.15 -12.26 -6.64
CA GLU A 29 -15.18 -12.58 -7.71
C GLU A 29 -14.17 -11.43 -7.91
N LYS A 30 -14.66 -10.18 -8.03
CA LYS A 30 -13.79 -9.02 -8.19
C LYS A 30 -12.93 -8.76 -6.96
N SER A 31 -13.45 -8.96 -5.76
CA SER A 31 -12.66 -8.81 -4.54
C SER A 31 -11.54 -9.84 -4.41
N LEU A 32 -11.74 -11.06 -4.94
CA LEU A 32 -10.68 -12.07 -5.04
C LEU A 32 -9.62 -11.69 -6.06
N LYS A 33 -10.00 -11.15 -7.23
CA LYS A 33 -9.04 -10.61 -8.20
C LYS A 33 -8.24 -9.45 -7.61
N ALA A 34 -8.92 -8.53 -6.91
CA ALA A 34 -8.27 -7.43 -6.21
C ALA A 34 -7.25 -7.96 -5.20
N LYS A 35 -7.62 -8.98 -4.41
CA LYS A 35 -6.74 -9.60 -3.44
C LYS A 35 -5.53 -10.24 -4.12
N TYR A 36 -5.72 -10.94 -5.23
CA TYR A 36 -4.63 -11.52 -6.01
C TYR A 36 -3.63 -10.46 -6.46
N TYR A 37 -4.09 -9.38 -7.11
CA TYR A 37 -3.21 -8.29 -7.55
C TYR A 37 -2.47 -7.63 -6.37
N TYR A 38 -3.13 -7.48 -5.23
CA TYR A 38 -2.49 -6.94 -4.04
C TYR A 38 -1.33 -7.82 -3.57
N GLU A 39 -1.52 -9.14 -3.51
CA GLU A 39 -0.48 -10.08 -3.03
C GLU A 39 0.73 -10.16 -3.97
N ILE A 40 0.57 -9.90 -5.27
CA ILE A 40 1.68 -9.84 -6.22
C ILE A 40 2.31 -8.44 -6.34
N GLY A 41 1.83 -7.46 -5.57
CA GLY A 41 2.39 -6.10 -5.53
C GLY A 41 1.82 -5.11 -6.56
N GLU A 42 0.82 -5.51 -7.35
CA GLU A 42 0.16 -4.68 -8.35
C GLU A 42 -0.96 -3.84 -7.71
N TYR A 43 -0.55 -2.87 -6.89
CA TYR A 43 -1.47 -2.13 -6.00
C TYR A 43 -2.47 -1.24 -6.74
N LYS A 44 -2.14 -0.74 -7.94
CA LYS A 44 -3.06 0.10 -8.73
C LYS A 44 -4.23 -0.73 -9.26
N GLU A 45 -3.91 -1.88 -9.85
CA GLU A 45 -4.84 -2.87 -10.37
C GLU A 45 -5.70 -3.43 -9.23
N ALA A 46 -5.08 -3.77 -8.10
CA ALA A 46 -5.78 -4.20 -6.90
C ALA A 46 -6.81 -3.15 -6.44
N LEU A 47 -6.44 -1.86 -6.45
CA LEU A 47 -7.35 -0.77 -6.08
C LEU A 47 -8.52 -0.63 -7.05
N VAL A 48 -8.29 -0.78 -8.36
CA VAL A 48 -9.36 -0.72 -9.37
C VAL A 48 -10.38 -1.82 -9.12
N PHE A 49 -9.96 -3.08 -9.04
CA PHE A 49 -10.87 -4.19 -8.80
C PHE A 49 -11.57 -4.10 -7.43
N ALA A 50 -10.88 -3.62 -6.40
CA ALA A 50 -11.47 -3.46 -5.07
C ALA A 50 -12.56 -2.38 -5.06
N LYS A 51 -12.35 -1.25 -5.75
CA LYS A 51 -13.37 -0.20 -5.90
C LYS A 51 -14.58 -0.71 -6.67
N GLU A 52 -14.37 -1.45 -7.75
CA GLU A 52 -15.46 -2.04 -8.51
C GLU A 52 -16.26 -3.03 -7.65
N ALA A 53 -15.58 -3.94 -6.95
CA ALA A 53 -16.22 -4.89 -6.05
C ALA A 53 -17.04 -4.19 -4.95
N PHE A 54 -16.46 -3.17 -4.31
CA PHE A 54 -17.10 -2.39 -3.27
C PHE A 54 -18.31 -1.59 -3.79
N SER A 55 -18.25 -1.10 -5.02
CA SER A 55 -19.38 -0.40 -5.65
C SER A 55 -20.56 -1.31 -5.97
N MET A 56 -20.30 -2.61 -6.20
CA MET A 56 -21.34 -3.62 -6.40
C MET A 56 -21.98 -4.06 -5.09
N ASP A 57 -21.18 -4.16 -4.02
CA ASP A 57 -21.65 -4.53 -2.69
C ASP A 57 -20.79 -3.81 -1.63
N ILE A 58 -21.37 -2.79 -1.00
CA ILE A 58 -20.71 -2.00 0.04
C ILE A 58 -20.45 -2.80 1.32
N TYR A 59 -21.12 -3.94 1.51
CA TYR A 59 -20.94 -4.83 2.66
C TYR A 59 -19.88 -5.91 2.39
N ASN A 60 -19.32 -5.97 1.18
CA ASN A 60 -18.18 -6.82 0.88
C ASN A 60 -16.94 -6.34 1.65
N ARG A 61 -16.74 -6.92 2.83
CA ARG A 61 -15.59 -6.63 3.71
C ARG A 61 -14.25 -6.92 3.06
N MET A 62 -14.18 -7.92 2.17
CA MET A 62 -12.94 -8.22 1.45
C MET A 62 -12.57 -7.06 0.52
N ALA A 63 -13.54 -6.59 -0.28
CA ALA A 63 -13.34 -5.44 -1.16
C ALA A 63 -12.92 -4.18 -0.38
N SER A 64 -13.64 -3.88 0.72
CA SER A 64 -13.31 -2.75 1.59
C SER A 64 -11.89 -2.85 2.17
N THR A 65 -11.51 -4.03 2.65
CA THR A 65 -10.17 -4.28 3.22
C THR A 65 -9.10 -4.10 2.16
N VAL A 66 -9.20 -4.79 1.02
CA VAL A 66 -8.20 -4.72 -0.05
C VAL A 66 -8.10 -3.29 -0.60
N MET A 67 -9.21 -2.57 -0.72
CA MET A 67 -9.20 -1.16 -1.12
C MET A 67 -8.36 -0.30 -0.18
N ALA A 68 -8.58 -0.42 1.13
CA ALA A 68 -7.83 0.34 2.14
C ALA A 68 -6.34 -0.05 2.15
N GLN A 69 -6.04 -1.34 2.01
CA GLN A 69 -4.66 -1.84 1.88
C GLN A 69 -3.97 -1.24 0.66
N SER A 70 -4.58 -1.34 -0.53
CA SER A 70 -4.00 -0.84 -1.78
C SER A 70 -3.79 0.67 -1.76
N ILE A 71 -4.73 1.45 -1.23
CA ILE A 71 -4.56 2.91 -1.04
C ILE A 71 -3.35 3.21 -0.16
N THR A 72 -3.19 2.44 0.91
CA THR A 72 -2.06 2.63 1.83
C THR A 72 -0.75 2.25 1.16
N SER A 73 -0.65 1.07 0.54
CA SER A 73 0.54 0.63 -0.19
C SER A 73 0.95 1.60 -1.29
N LEU A 74 0.00 2.19 -2.02
CA LEU A 74 0.30 3.19 -3.05
C LEU A 74 0.97 4.44 -2.49
N LYS A 75 0.61 4.90 -1.28
CA LYS A 75 1.31 6.02 -0.64
C LYS A 75 2.78 5.70 -0.39
N TYR A 76 3.07 4.48 0.03
CA TYR A 76 4.46 4.03 0.21
C TYR A 76 5.20 3.91 -1.13
N VAL A 77 4.56 3.37 -2.17
CA VAL A 77 5.15 3.30 -3.51
C VAL A 77 5.52 4.69 -4.00
N THR A 78 4.60 5.65 -3.94
CA THR A 78 4.85 7.04 -4.34
C THR A 78 6.02 7.65 -3.55
N TYR A 79 6.04 7.47 -2.23
CA TYR A 79 7.17 7.94 -1.40
C TYR A 79 8.51 7.34 -1.84
N ILE A 80 8.55 6.03 -2.12
CA ILE A 80 9.77 5.33 -2.54
C ILE A 80 10.23 5.78 -3.92
N GLU A 81 9.30 6.00 -4.85
CA GLU A 81 9.59 6.51 -6.19
C GLU A 81 10.16 7.93 -6.13
N GLU A 82 9.53 8.83 -5.36
CA GLU A 82 10.02 10.19 -5.11
C GLU A 82 11.41 10.16 -4.45
N ALA A 83 11.60 9.33 -3.43
CA ALA A 83 12.88 9.14 -2.76
C ALA A 83 13.99 8.73 -3.74
N ARG A 84 13.69 7.80 -4.65
CA ARG A 84 14.63 7.34 -5.67
C ARG A 84 14.99 8.46 -6.64
N ALA A 85 14.00 9.19 -7.15
CA ALA A 85 14.22 10.29 -8.08
C ALA A 85 15.08 11.39 -7.43
N PHE A 86 14.74 11.80 -6.20
CA PHE A 86 15.52 12.80 -5.48
C PHE A 86 16.94 12.34 -5.15
N MET A 87 17.14 11.07 -4.80
CA MET A 87 18.48 10.54 -4.58
C MET A 87 19.32 10.55 -5.86
N GLN A 88 18.71 10.29 -7.03
CA GLN A 88 19.39 10.43 -8.31
C GLN A 88 19.82 11.88 -8.57
N ASP A 89 18.96 12.85 -8.26
CA ASP A 89 19.29 14.27 -8.42
C ASP A 89 20.40 14.72 -7.46
N ILE A 90 20.39 14.24 -6.22
CA ILE A 90 21.49 14.47 -5.27
C ILE A 90 22.80 13.86 -5.80
N ASN A 91 22.75 12.64 -6.35
CA ASN A 91 23.94 11.99 -6.89
C ASN A 91 24.52 12.78 -8.08
N LYS A 92 23.68 13.36 -8.94
CA LYS A 92 24.16 14.25 -10.02
C LYS A 92 24.89 15.46 -9.44
N ILE A 93 24.33 16.10 -8.41
CA ILE A 93 24.98 17.22 -7.72
C ILE A 93 26.33 16.79 -7.11
N ALA A 94 26.40 15.59 -6.54
CA ALA A 94 27.63 15.05 -5.95
C ALA A 94 28.74 14.77 -6.98
N THR A 95 28.43 14.77 -8.29
CA THR A 95 29.44 14.68 -9.37
C THR A 95 30.02 16.01 -9.81
N HIS A 96 29.51 17.15 -9.30
CA HIS A 96 30.10 18.45 -9.59
C HIS A 96 31.52 18.52 -9.00
N GLU A 97 32.47 19.13 -9.75
CA GLU A 97 33.85 19.31 -9.27
C GLU A 97 33.92 20.07 -7.94
N VAL A 98 33.02 21.04 -7.76
CA VAL A 98 32.84 21.77 -6.50
C VAL A 98 31.35 21.88 -6.19
N ILE A 99 30.95 21.43 -5.00
CA ILE A 99 29.57 21.55 -4.52
C ILE A 99 29.35 22.98 -4.02
N SER A 100 28.51 23.73 -4.72
CA SER A 100 28.20 25.13 -4.39
C SER A 100 27.28 25.27 -3.17
N ASN A 101 27.16 26.48 -2.63
CA ASN A 101 26.17 26.76 -1.58
C ASN A 101 24.73 26.56 -2.08
N ALA A 102 24.46 26.82 -3.36
CA ALA A 102 23.16 26.55 -3.98
C ALA A 102 22.87 25.05 -4.05
N ASP A 103 23.87 24.24 -4.40
CA ASP A 103 23.78 22.79 -4.39
C ASP A 103 23.46 22.25 -2.99
N LYS A 104 24.19 22.72 -1.97
CA LYS A 104 23.93 22.36 -0.56
C LYS A 104 22.51 22.74 -0.14
N ALA A 105 22.05 23.94 -0.49
CA ALA A 105 20.69 24.39 -0.19
C ALA A 105 19.64 23.51 -0.86
N LYS A 106 19.85 23.14 -2.13
CA LYS A 106 18.95 22.23 -2.86
C LYS A 106 18.89 20.85 -2.20
N ILE A 107 20.03 20.26 -1.83
CA ILE A 107 20.08 18.97 -1.13
C ILE A 107 19.33 19.06 0.22
N ARG A 108 19.54 20.14 0.98
CA ARG A 108 18.85 20.37 2.25
C ARG A 108 17.33 20.39 2.08
N THR A 109 16.82 21.19 1.14
CA THR A 109 15.39 21.28 0.84
C THR A 109 14.80 19.93 0.47
N ILE A 110 15.48 19.16 -0.38
CA ILE A 110 15.05 17.80 -0.75
C ILE A 110 14.94 16.90 0.49
N CYS A 111 15.94 16.91 1.37
CA CYS A 111 15.93 16.10 2.58
C CYS A 111 14.77 16.48 3.51
N GLU A 112 14.55 17.78 3.72
CA GLU A 112 13.44 18.29 4.55
C GLU A 112 12.07 17.87 4.01
N ILE A 113 11.87 17.96 2.69
CA ILE A 113 10.65 17.51 2.02
C ILE A 113 10.44 16.01 2.26
N MET A 114 11.47 15.19 2.06
CA MET A 114 11.36 13.73 2.17
C MET A 114 11.16 13.26 3.61
N ILE A 115 11.79 13.91 4.59
CA ILE A 115 11.57 13.62 6.01
C ILE A 115 10.14 14.02 6.42
N SER A 116 9.67 15.18 5.95
CA SER A 116 8.29 15.63 6.22
C SER A 116 7.23 14.73 5.56
N SER A 117 7.49 14.27 4.33
CA SER A 117 6.60 13.36 3.59
C SER A 117 6.46 12.01 4.30
N TYR A 118 7.58 11.46 4.81
CA TYR A 118 7.56 10.19 5.55
C TYR A 118 6.67 10.23 6.79
N LYS A 119 6.68 11.34 7.55
CA LYS A 119 5.81 11.52 8.74
C LYS A 119 4.32 11.45 8.41
N LYS A 120 3.93 11.67 7.15
CA LYS A 120 2.55 11.59 6.67
C LYS A 120 2.16 10.17 6.23
N LEU A 121 3.11 9.23 6.15
CA LEU A 121 2.81 7.82 5.92
C LEU A 121 2.18 7.25 7.20
N ALA A 122 0.89 6.92 7.12
CA ALA A 122 0.20 6.31 8.23
C ALA A 122 0.71 4.88 8.45
N PRO A 123 1.27 4.54 9.63
CA PRO A 123 1.64 3.18 9.93
C PRO A 123 0.37 2.32 9.97
N SER A 124 0.36 1.25 9.19
CA SER A 124 -0.77 0.33 9.11
C SER A 124 -0.26 -1.10 9.10
N VAL A 125 -0.80 -1.91 10.00
CA VAL A 125 -0.50 -3.35 10.14
C VAL A 125 -0.80 -4.12 8.85
N VAL A 126 -1.66 -3.54 8.02
CA VAL A 126 -2.21 -4.17 6.82
C VAL A 126 -1.40 -3.85 5.55
N THR A 127 -0.29 -3.11 5.66
CA THR A 127 0.58 -2.69 4.55
C THR A 127 1.68 -3.73 4.28
N ASP A 128 2.13 -3.83 3.03
CA ASP A 128 3.31 -4.64 2.67
C ASP A 128 4.53 -4.22 3.50
N LYS A 129 5.11 -5.21 4.20
CA LYS A 129 6.26 -5.03 5.10
C LYS A 129 7.51 -4.58 4.35
N GLU A 130 7.69 -5.01 3.10
CA GLU A 130 8.85 -4.61 2.31
C GLU A 130 8.76 -3.13 1.89
N LEU A 131 7.56 -2.63 1.57
CA LEU A 131 7.35 -1.20 1.33
C LEU A 131 7.68 -0.36 2.56
N VAL A 132 7.21 -0.79 3.74
CA VAL A 132 7.49 -0.11 5.01
C VAL A 132 8.98 -0.06 5.29
N LYS A 133 9.67 -1.20 5.13
CA LYS A 133 11.11 -1.32 5.33
C LYS A 133 11.92 -0.46 4.35
N GLN A 134 11.54 -0.43 3.08
CA GLN A 134 12.19 0.39 2.06
C GLN A 134 12.00 1.88 2.34
N ALA A 135 10.78 2.32 2.66
CA ALA A 135 10.50 3.71 3.00
C ALA A 135 11.29 4.14 4.25
N ALA A 136 11.35 3.30 5.29
CA ALA A 136 12.12 3.56 6.49
C ALA A 136 13.62 3.68 6.22
N LYS A 137 14.15 2.88 5.29
CA LYS A 137 15.55 2.98 4.84
C LYS A 137 15.82 4.34 4.18
N TYR A 138 15.00 4.73 3.21
CA TYR A 138 15.15 6.04 2.55
C TYR A 138 15.03 7.19 3.53
N HIS A 139 14.06 7.14 4.45
CA HIS A 139 13.92 8.15 5.49
C HIS A 139 15.21 8.33 6.30
N LYS A 140 15.79 7.22 6.78
CA LYS A 140 17.06 7.25 7.53
C LYS A 140 18.23 7.77 6.70
N ASP A 141 18.27 7.46 5.41
CA ASP A 141 19.31 7.95 4.51
C ASP A 141 19.19 9.47 4.29
N PHE A 142 17.96 10.01 4.16
CA PHE A 142 17.72 11.45 4.10
C PHE A 142 18.03 12.17 5.41
N GLU A 143 17.73 11.59 6.57
CA GLU A 143 18.11 12.16 7.88
C GLU A 143 19.64 12.32 7.98
N LYS A 144 20.38 11.26 7.66
CA LYS A 144 21.86 11.30 7.65
C LYS A 144 22.42 12.30 6.65
N LEU A 145 21.80 12.42 5.48
CA LEU A 145 22.24 13.37 4.47
C LEU A 145 22.01 14.81 4.94
N LEU A 146 20.85 15.10 5.53
CA LEU A 146 20.51 16.39 6.09
C LEU A 146 21.51 16.83 7.17
N GLU A 147 21.89 15.92 8.08
CA GLU A 147 22.90 16.17 9.10
C GLU A 147 24.26 16.56 8.51
N LYS A 148 24.65 15.94 7.39
CA LYS A 148 25.93 16.22 6.71
C LYS A 148 25.95 17.57 6.00
N VAL A 149 24.85 17.96 5.36
CA VAL A 149 24.77 19.22 4.60
C VAL A 149 24.39 20.43 5.45
N SER A 150 24.02 20.21 6.70
CA SER A 150 23.69 21.27 7.67
C SER A 150 24.84 21.62 8.61
N LYS A 151 25.95 20.85 8.55
CA LYS A 151 27.25 21.19 9.15
C LYS A 151 28.08 22.00 8.16
#